data_AF-A0A815X0V2-F1
#
_entry.id   AF-A0A815X0V2-F1
#
_cell.length_a   1.000
_cell.length_b   1.000
_cell.length_c   1.000
_cell.angle_alpha   90.00
_cell.angle_beta   90.00
_cell.angle_gamma   90.00
#
_symmetry.space_group_name_H-M   'P 1'
#
loop_
_entity.id
_entity.type
_entity.pdbx_description
1 polymer ?
#
loop_
_entity_poly.entity_id
_entity_poly.type
_entity_poly.pdbx_seq_one_letter_code
_entity_poly.pdbx_strand_id
1 'polypeptide(L)'
;PGPKSYLDFNKSDLWASGTLCYEFFSQSNPFFHGSLRQDNYDDKNLPSLSSPPIIERLVHLILQKNPEKRPSISLVTDCIHLYLWFESLKSKTELYHAYIWTALETLFTKHTLTRVELNLKKLFFQRQNSQTLYRAQTFLNQL
;
A
#
# COMPACT_ATOMS: atom_id res chain seq x y z
N PRO A 1 25.91 8.78 -12.38
CA PRO A 1 25.19 9.88 -13.08
C PRO A 1 26.21 10.78 -13.79
N GLY A 2 25.93 11.19 -15.02
CA GLY A 2 26.77 12.13 -15.79
C GLY A 2 26.30 13.58 -15.63
N PRO A 3 27.05 14.56 -16.15
CA PRO A 3 26.66 15.97 -16.13
C PRO A 3 25.26 16.16 -16.75
N LYS A 4 24.37 16.87 -16.05
CA LYS A 4 22.96 17.12 -16.42
C LYS A 4 22.00 15.91 -16.37
N SER A 5 22.40 14.80 -15.76
CA SER A 5 21.45 13.72 -15.41
C SER A 5 20.87 13.95 -14.01
N TYR A 6 19.53 13.90 -13.89
CA TYR A 6 18.82 13.95 -12.61
C TYR A 6 18.36 12.53 -12.25
N LEU A 7 18.63 12.11 -11.02
CA LEU A 7 18.10 10.86 -10.47
C LEU A 7 16.86 11.20 -9.65
N ASP A 8 15.71 10.67 -10.06
CA ASP A 8 14.47 10.79 -9.29
C ASP A 8 14.42 9.70 -8.21
N PHE A 9 14.52 10.13 -6.95
CA PHE A 9 14.45 9.26 -5.78
C PHE A 9 13.07 9.23 -5.09
N ASN A 10 12.05 9.90 -5.63
CA ASN A 10 10.73 10.08 -4.99
C ASN A 10 10.01 8.78 -4.60
N LYS A 11 10.33 7.64 -5.25
CA LYS A 11 9.72 6.32 -4.98
C LYS A 11 10.72 5.31 -4.41
N SER A 12 11.87 5.78 -3.93
CA SER A 12 12.92 4.91 -3.37
C SER A 12 12.53 4.35 -2.01
N ASP A 13 11.98 5.20 -1.13
CA ASP A 13 11.51 4.77 0.20
C ASP A 13 10.36 3.76 0.08
N LEU A 14 9.47 3.99 -0.89
CA LEU A 14 8.38 3.05 -1.18
C LEU A 14 8.93 1.70 -1.66
N TRP A 15 9.97 1.70 -2.50
CA TRP A 15 10.61 0.46 -2.93
C TRP A 15 11.27 -0.26 -1.75
N ALA A 16 12.00 0.47 -0.91
CA ALA A 16 12.65 -0.10 0.28
C ALA A 16 11.63 -0.72 1.24
N SER A 17 10.50 -0.05 1.48
CA SER A 17 9.43 -0.61 2.32
C SER A 17 8.80 -1.86 1.72
N GLY A 18 8.68 -1.94 0.38
CA GLY A 18 8.28 -3.17 -0.30
C GLY A 18 9.22 -4.35 -0.03
N THR A 19 10.54 -4.09 0.08
CA THR A 19 11.49 -5.16 0.43
C THR A 19 11.32 -5.64 1.86
N LEU A 20 10.97 -4.73 2.80
CA LEU A 20 10.66 -5.09 4.19
C LEU A 20 9.41 -5.97 4.30
N CYS A 21 8.45 -5.86 3.38
CA CYS A 21 7.29 -6.75 3.36
C CYS A 21 7.70 -8.23 3.26
N TYR A 22 8.78 -8.57 2.55
CA TYR A 22 9.30 -9.94 2.53
C TYR A 22 9.83 -10.42 3.88
N GLU A 23 10.43 -9.53 4.67
CA GLU A 23 10.86 -9.87 6.03
C GLU A 23 9.65 -10.14 6.92
N PHE A 24 8.59 -9.32 6.81
CA PHE A 24 7.40 -9.48 7.63
C PHE A 24 6.59 -10.74 7.30
N PHE A 25 6.42 -11.07 6.01
CA PHE A 25 5.54 -12.17 5.60
C PHE A 25 6.27 -13.47 5.24
N SER A 26 7.55 -13.42 4.87
CA SER A 26 8.27 -14.58 4.33
C SER A 26 9.65 -14.80 4.94
N GLN A 27 9.97 -14.07 6.02
CA GLN A 27 11.16 -14.24 6.87
C GLN A 27 12.52 -14.04 6.17
N SER A 28 12.54 -13.71 4.88
CA SER A 28 13.78 -13.48 4.13
C SER A 28 13.56 -12.55 2.94
N ASN A 29 14.26 -11.42 2.95
CA ASN A 29 14.25 -10.48 1.84
C ASN A 29 15.09 -11.02 0.66
N PRO A 30 14.50 -11.17 -0.54
CA PRO A 30 15.17 -11.75 -1.70
C PRO A 30 16.31 -10.88 -2.25
N PHE A 31 16.36 -9.59 -1.89
CA PHE A 31 17.42 -8.67 -2.30
C PHE A 31 18.60 -8.60 -1.33
N PHE A 32 18.40 -9.04 -0.09
CA PHE A 32 19.43 -8.98 0.95
C PHE A 32 20.03 -10.35 1.24
N HIS A 33 19.17 -11.38 1.32
CA HIS A 33 19.56 -12.76 1.62
C HIS A 33 19.44 -13.69 0.39
N GLY A 34 18.77 -13.23 -0.67
CA GLY A 34 18.56 -14.00 -1.89
C GLY A 34 19.55 -13.66 -3.01
N SER A 35 19.24 -14.14 -4.21
CA SER A 35 20.04 -13.94 -5.42
C SER A 35 19.65 -12.71 -6.23
N LEU A 36 18.55 -12.02 -5.87
CA LEU A 36 18.10 -10.85 -6.62
C LEU A 36 18.96 -9.65 -6.27
N ARG A 37 19.37 -8.90 -7.30
CA ARG A 37 20.08 -7.63 -7.13
C ARG A 37 19.16 -6.48 -7.47
N GLN A 38 19.13 -5.46 -6.63
CA GLN A 38 18.28 -4.27 -6.79
C GLN A 38 18.44 -3.58 -8.16
N ASP A 39 19.63 -3.63 -8.77
CA ASP A 39 19.95 -2.98 -10.03
C ASP A 39 19.61 -3.83 -11.27
N ASN A 40 19.48 -5.15 -11.11
CA ASN A 40 19.37 -6.08 -12.25
C ASN A 40 18.51 -7.32 -11.99
N TYR A 41 17.32 -7.12 -11.42
CA TYR A 41 16.30 -8.16 -11.35
C TYR A 41 15.23 -7.99 -12.43
N ASP A 42 14.50 -9.07 -12.71
CA ASP A 42 13.26 -9.06 -13.49
C ASP A 42 12.09 -9.09 -12.51
N ASP A 43 11.07 -8.27 -12.75
CA ASP A 43 9.85 -8.19 -11.93
C ASP A 43 9.15 -9.57 -11.85
N LYS A 44 9.32 -10.43 -12.87
CA LYS A 44 8.78 -11.80 -12.89
C LYS A 44 9.50 -12.78 -11.97
N ASN A 45 10.73 -12.46 -11.57
CA ASN A 45 11.54 -13.30 -10.71
C ASN A 45 11.32 -13.00 -9.21
N LEU A 46 10.40 -12.09 -8.89
CA LEU A 46 10.00 -11.84 -7.52
C LEU A 46 9.35 -13.11 -6.94
N PRO A 47 9.83 -13.61 -5.79
CA PRO A 47 9.22 -14.78 -5.17
C PRO A 47 7.81 -14.48 -4.67
N SER A 48 7.02 -15.53 -4.48
CA SER A 48 5.70 -15.38 -3.87
C SER A 48 5.81 -14.95 -2.41
N LEU A 49 4.86 -14.13 -1.97
CA LEU A 49 4.80 -13.60 -0.61
C LEU A 49 3.72 -14.36 0.16
N SER A 50 4.04 -14.91 1.35
CA SER A 50 3.06 -15.59 2.22
C SER A 50 2.11 -14.59 2.92
N SER A 51 1.35 -13.86 2.11
CA SER A 51 0.44 -12.79 2.49
C SER A 51 -0.88 -12.95 1.72
N PRO A 52 -1.94 -12.20 2.05
CA PRO A 52 -3.14 -12.17 1.22
C PRO A 52 -2.81 -11.76 -0.24
N PRO A 53 -3.47 -12.35 -1.26
CA PRO A 53 -3.12 -12.13 -2.67
C PRO A 53 -3.10 -10.66 -3.09
N ILE A 54 -3.97 -9.83 -2.52
CA ILE A 54 -4.02 -8.39 -2.78
C ILE A 54 -2.73 -7.69 -2.30
N ILE A 55 -2.23 -8.09 -1.13
CA ILE A 55 -1.00 -7.54 -0.55
C ILE A 55 0.22 -7.99 -1.34
N GLU A 56 0.29 -9.27 -1.73
CA GLU A 56 1.36 -9.78 -2.59
C GLU A 56 1.44 -9.01 -3.91
N ARG A 57 0.31 -8.86 -4.61
CA ARG A 57 0.23 -8.09 -5.86
C ARG A 57 0.65 -6.63 -5.67
N LEU A 58 0.20 -5.99 -4.59
CA LEU A 58 0.58 -4.62 -4.26
C LEU A 58 2.08 -4.48 -4.02
N VAL A 59 2.68 -5.43 -3.29
CA VAL A 59 4.13 -5.48 -3.03
C VAL A 59 4.91 -5.69 -4.33
N HIS A 60 4.47 -6.57 -5.22
CA HIS A 60 5.10 -6.75 -6.54
C HIS A 60 5.05 -5.48 -7.40
N LEU A 61 3.95 -4.71 -7.34
CA LEU A 61 3.86 -3.42 -8.04
C LEU A 61 4.79 -2.35 -7.45
N ILE A 62 4.93 -2.31 -6.12
CA ILE A 62 5.88 -1.43 -5.42
C ILE A 62 7.31 -1.76 -5.82
N LEU A 63 7.61 -3.05 -5.96
CA LEU A 63 8.92 -3.58 -6.29
C LEU A 63 9.17 -3.67 -7.80
N GLN A 64 8.45 -2.94 -8.64
CA GLN A 64 8.82 -2.89 -10.06
C GLN A 64 10.17 -2.19 -10.26
N LYS A 65 11.02 -2.73 -11.13
CA LYS A 65 12.35 -2.14 -11.40
C LYS A 65 12.25 -0.71 -11.93
N ASN A 66 11.30 -0.45 -12.83
CA ASN A 66 11.07 0.88 -13.39
C ASN A 66 10.27 1.77 -12.39
N PRO A 67 10.84 2.86 -11.86
CA PRO A 67 10.14 3.76 -10.94
C PRO A 67 8.86 4.38 -11.53
N GLU A 68 8.79 4.62 -12.84
CA GLU A 68 7.61 5.22 -13.49
C GLU A 68 6.37 4.32 -13.38
N LYS A 69 6.57 3.01 -13.42
CA LYS A 69 5.48 2.04 -13.33
C LYS A 69 5.01 1.81 -11.88
N ARG A 70 5.84 2.16 -10.90
CA ARG A 70 5.47 2.06 -9.47
C ARG A 70 4.31 2.99 -9.14
N PRO A 71 3.34 2.54 -8.33
CA PRO A 71 2.29 3.42 -7.82
C PRO A 71 2.86 4.53 -6.93
N SER A 72 2.10 5.60 -6.74
CA SER A 72 2.48 6.66 -5.80
C SER A 72 2.31 6.19 -4.36
N ILE A 73 3.14 6.71 -3.45
CA ILE A 73 3.06 6.38 -2.02
C ILE A 73 1.67 6.66 -1.45
N SER A 74 1.06 7.79 -1.82
CA SER A 74 -0.30 8.14 -1.38
C SER A 74 -1.33 7.10 -1.80
N LEU A 75 -1.25 6.59 -3.04
CA LEU A 75 -2.17 5.58 -3.54
C LEU A 75 -2.00 4.25 -2.82
N VAL A 76 -0.75 3.80 -2.61
CA VAL A 76 -0.45 2.57 -1.86
C VAL A 76 -1.00 2.66 -0.44
N THR A 77 -0.73 3.77 0.25
CA THR A 77 -1.24 4.02 1.60
C THR A 77 -2.76 4.00 1.64
N ASP A 78 -3.43 4.57 0.64
CA ASP A 78 -4.89 4.53 0.55
C ASP A 78 -5.42 3.11 0.34
N CYS A 79 -4.77 2.32 -0.52
CA CYS A 79 -5.14 0.94 -0.77
C CYS A 79 -4.99 0.07 0.47
N ILE A 80 -3.90 0.24 1.23
CA ILE A 80 -3.65 -0.50 2.47
C ILE A 80 -4.68 -0.11 3.54
N HIS A 81 -4.96 1.18 3.73
CA HIS A 81 -5.98 1.63 4.68
C HIS A 81 -7.39 1.18 4.31
N LEU A 82 -7.72 1.19 3.01
CA LEU A 82 -8.97 0.60 2.52
C LEU A 82 -9.02 -0.88 2.84
N TYR A 83 -8.00 -1.64 2.48
CA TYR A 83 -7.94 -3.08 2.75
C TYR A 83 -8.03 -3.44 4.24
N LEU A 84 -7.40 -2.65 5.12
CA LEU A 84 -7.37 -2.91 6.56
C LEU A 84 -8.69 -2.58 7.28
N TRP A 85 -9.38 -1.52 6.86
CA TRP A 85 -10.54 -1.00 7.61
C TRP A 85 -11.86 -1.16 6.90
N PHE A 86 -11.83 -1.49 5.61
CA PHE A 86 -13.00 -1.67 4.78
C PHE A 86 -12.90 -3.02 4.09
N GLU A 87 -13.70 -3.99 4.51
CA GLU A 87 -13.93 -5.20 3.71
C GLU A 87 -14.29 -4.77 2.27
N SER A 88 -13.71 -5.43 1.26
CA SER A 88 -13.70 -4.96 -0.14
C SER A 88 -15.03 -4.33 -0.56
N LEU A 89 -15.07 -2.99 -0.57
CA LEU A 89 -16.31 -2.26 -0.80
C LEU A 89 -16.71 -2.42 -2.26
N LYS A 90 -17.92 -2.90 -2.50
CA LYS A 90 -18.38 -3.30 -3.84
C LYS A 90 -18.97 -2.11 -4.60
N SER A 91 -19.37 -1.03 -3.92
CA SER A 91 -20.03 0.13 -4.56
C SER A 91 -19.63 1.51 -4.02
N LYS A 92 -19.81 2.57 -4.85
CA LYS A 92 -19.61 3.99 -4.46
C LYS A 92 -20.52 4.42 -3.29
N THR A 93 -21.74 3.90 -3.26
CA THR A 93 -22.71 4.16 -2.18
C THR A 93 -22.27 3.52 -0.87
N GLU A 94 -21.66 2.33 -0.91
CA GLU A 94 -21.05 1.70 0.27
C GLU A 94 -19.85 2.49 0.77
N LEU A 95 -19.03 3.09 -0.12
CA LEU A 95 -17.90 3.94 0.29
C LEU A 95 -18.35 5.15 1.13
N TYR A 96 -19.43 5.83 0.74
CA TYR A 96 -19.96 6.97 1.51
C TYR A 96 -20.57 6.52 2.84
N HIS A 97 -21.35 5.45 2.85
CA HIS A 97 -21.91 4.91 4.09
C HIS A 97 -20.80 4.42 5.01
N ALA A 98 -19.82 3.68 4.51
CA ALA A 98 -18.71 3.18 5.29
C ALA A 98 -17.83 4.33 5.80
N TYR A 99 -17.60 5.37 5.00
CA TYR A 99 -16.91 6.59 5.46
C TYR A 99 -17.64 7.25 6.63
N ILE A 100 -18.95 7.46 6.52
CA ILE A 100 -19.76 8.06 7.60
C ILE A 100 -19.83 7.13 8.82
N TRP A 101 -20.08 5.84 8.62
CA TRP A 101 -20.15 4.84 9.69
C TRP A 101 -18.82 4.68 10.43
N THR A 102 -17.69 4.64 9.73
CA THR A 102 -16.37 4.52 10.36
C THR A 102 -15.94 5.80 11.05
N ALA A 103 -16.29 6.98 10.51
CA ALA A 103 -16.09 8.25 11.20
C ALA A 103 -16.91 8.29 12.51
N LEU A 104 -18.17 7.83 12.47
CA LEU A 104 -19.00 7.70 13.66
C LEU A 104 -18.43 6.64 14.63
N GLU A 105 -18.01 5.47 14.16
CA GLU A 105 -17.33 4.47 15.00
C GLU A 105 -16.09 5.05 15.68
N THR A 106 -15.23 5.82 15.01
CA THR A 106 -14.07 6.42 15.69
C THR A 106 -14.45 7.38 16.83
N LEU A 107 -15.69 7.88 16.84
CA LEU A 107 -16.26 8.67 17.94
C LEU A 107 -16.88 7.78 19.03
N PHE A 108 -17.39 6.60 18.69
CA PHE A 108 -18.19 5.73 19.58
C PHE A 108 -17.49 4.44 20.06
N THR A 109 -16.53 3.88 19.33
CA THR A 109 -15.80 2.66 19.73
C THR A 109 -14.57 3.00 20.58
N LYS A 110 -14.73 2.89 21.90
CA LYS A 110 -13.61 2.93 22.86
C LYS A 110 -13.00 1.55 23.17
N HIS A 111 -13.60 0.45 22.72
CA HIS A 111 -13.35 -0.88 23.31
C HIS A 111 -12.60 -1.90 22.45
N THR A 112 -12.26 -1.63 21.19
CA THR A 112 -11.62 -2.65 20.31
C THR A 112 -10.30 -2.23 19.68
N LEU A 113 -10.08 -0.95 19.41
CA LEU A 113 -8.85 -0.45 18.78
C LEU A 113 -7.91 0.18 19.81
N THR A 114 -6.61 -0.02 19.63
CA THR A 114 -5.58 0.68 20.39
C THR A 114 -5.62 2.18 20.07
N ARG A 115 -5.06 3.01 20.98
CA ARG A 115 -4.98 4.47 20.79
C ARG A 115 -4.27 4.85 19.47
N VAL A 116 -3.29 4.04 19.06
CA VAL A 116 -2.51 4.27 17.83
C VAL A 116 -3.36 3.98 16.59
N GLU A 117 -4.03 2.83 16.54
CA GLU A 117 -4.91 2.47 15.43
C GLU A 117 -6.05 3.49 15.26
N LEU A 118 -6.63 3.95 16.36
CA LEU A 118 -7.65 5.00 16.35
C LEU A 118 -7.10 6.30 15.73
N ASN A 119 -5.88 6.70 16.11
CA ASN A 119 -5.25 7.90 15.56
C ASN A 119 -4.92 7.74 14.07
N LEU A 120 -4.43 6.59 13.64
CA LEU A 120 -4.17 6.30 12.22
C LEU A 120 -5.47 6.34 11.41
N LYS A 121 -6.54 5.71 11.92
CA LYS A 121 -7.87 5.72 11.29
C LYS A 121 -8.42 7.15 11.17
N LYS A 122 -8.30 7.97 12.22
CA LYS A 122 -8.71 9.38 12.20
C LYS A 122 -7.92 10.22 11.19
N LEU A 123 -6.59 10.11 11.19
CA LEU A 123 -5.73 10.88 10.29
C LEU A 123 -5.98 10.52 8.82
N PHE A 124 -6.20 9.24 8.53
CA PHE A 124 -6.61 8.82 7.21
C PHE A 124 -7.89 9.53 6.78
N PHE A 125 -8.96 9.48 7.58
CA PHE A 125 -10.24 10.10 7.21
C PHE A 125 -10.19 11.61 7.05
N GLN A 126 -9.39 12.30 7.87
CA GLN A 126 -9.17 13.74 7.73
C GLN A 126 -8.52 14.12 6.40
N ARG A 127 -7.70 13.21 5.83
CA ARG A 127 -7.01 13.43 4.56
C ARG A 127 -7.88 13.09 3.34
N GLN A 128 -8.82 12.15 3.47
CA GLN A 128 -9.51 11.58 2.32
C GLN A 128 -10.54 12.50 1.68
N ASN A 129 -10.65 12.41 0.36
CA ASN A 129 -11.79 12.92 -0.40
C ASN A 129 -12.43 11.79 -1.23
N SER A 130 -13.60 12.03 -1.81
CA SER A 130 -14.33 11.01 -2.58
C SER A 130 -13.55 10.50 -3.79
N GLN A 131 -12.74 11.37 -4.40
CA GLN A 131 -11.95 11.04 -5.58
C GLN A 131 -10.75 10.16 -5.25
N THR A 132 -10.05 10.40 -4.14
CA THR A 132 -8.90 9.58 -3.69
C THR A 132 -9.36 8.19 -3.31
N LEU A 133 -10.46 8.10 -2.55
CA LEU A 133 -11.08 6.83 -2.17
C LEU A 133 -11.52 6.03 -3.40
N TYR A 134 -12.19 6.68 -4.37
CA TYR A 134 -12.60 6.00 -5.59
C TYR A 134 -11.41 5.48 -6.39
N ARG A 135 -10.35 6.29 -6.54
CA ARG A 135 -9.12 5.90 -7.25
C ARG A 135 -8.45 4.68 -6.59
N ALA A 136 -8.33 4.70 -5.26
CA ALA A 136 -7.75 3.57 -4.52
C ALA A 136 -8.61 2.32 -4.63
N GLN A 137 -9.95 2.43 -4.52
CA GLN A 137 -10.85 1.29 -4.72
C GLN A 137 -10.76 0.72 -6.14
N THR A 138 -10.74 1.58 -7.17
CA THR A 138 -10.60 1.11 -8.56
C THR A 138 -9.27 0.41 -8.79
N PHE A 139 -8.21 0.88 -8.13
CA PHE A 139 -6.90 0.26 -8.20
C PHE A 139 -6.89 -1.10 -7.51
N LEU A 140 -7.44 -1.21 -6.30
CA LEU A 140 -7.60 -2.49 -5.58
C LEU A 140 -8.40 -3.52 -6.40
N ASN A 141 -9.46 -3.10 -7.09
CA ASN A 141 -10.27 -3.99 -7.92
C ASN A 141 -9.52 -4.50 -9.17
N GLN A 142 -8.42 -3.85 -9.56
CA GLN A 142 -7.55 -4.27 -10.66
C GLN A 142 -6.42 -5.20 -10.22
N LEU A 143 -6.18 -5.33 -8.90
CA LEU A 143 -5.15 -6.22 -8.34
C LEU A 143 -5.63 -7.66 -8.40
#